data_AF-A0A1T2YS69-F1
#
_entry.id   AF-A0A1T2YS69-F1
#
_cell.length_a   1.000
_cell.length_b   1.000
_cell.length_c   1.000
_cell.angle_alpha   90.00
_cell.angle_beta   90.00
_cell.angle_gamma   90.00
#
_symmetry.space_group_name_H-M   'P 1'
#
loop_
_entity.id
_entity.type
_entity.pdbx_description
1 polymer ?
#
loop_
_entity_poly.entity_id
_entity_poly.type
_entity_poly.pdbx_seq_one_letter_code
_entity_poly.pdbx_strand_id
1 'polypeptide(L)'
;MNLSCKALCSLLLALSPPTEPHVTSADEPDAWTIEQPYPDSTMVHARINGIATHMDKTSIAILQVACYRSPSRPMISLLTHTDELHFKPDMYEGPDARSTGPLSLTTGPLPTRTYRVNGYYSAEPSQQHGVLFKLTMPANRQELREWITDAMRGQLIKMTLPSSIPGDAPLTAEFVLPQDNDDLHEVIKPCLNNRKNTPKKPS
;
A
#
# COMPACT_ATOMS: atom_id res chain seq x y z
N MET A 1 -32.53 -61.72 45.04
CA MET A 1 -31.15 -62.24 44.87
C MET A 1 -30.74 -62.10 43.41
N ASN A 2 -29.79 -61.19 43.19
CA ASN A 2 -28.75 -61.07 42.14
C ASN A 2 -29.01 -61.45 40.68
N LEU A 3 -28.73 -60.48 39.78
CA LEU A 3 -27.76 -60.51 38.65
C LEU A 3 -27.97 -59.21 37.82
N SER A 4 -27.17 -58.15 37.99
CA SER A 4 -25.87 -57.85 37.35
C SER A 4 -25.93 -57.57 35.84
N CYS A 5 -25.47 -56.36 35.44
CA CYS A 5 -24.72 -55.94 34.23
C CYS A 5 -25.21 -54.57 33.72
N LYS A 6 -24.44 -53.49 33.91
CA LYS A 6 -23.32 -52.98 33.07
C LYS A 6 -23.77 -52.13 31.87
N ALA A 7 -23.17 -50.94 31.85
CA ALA A 7 -22.74 -50.12 30.70
C ALA A 7 -23.77 -49.20 30.02
N LEU A 8 -23.45 -47.90 30.08
CA LEU A 8 -23.45 -46.85 29.02
C LEU A 8 -23.50 -45.50 29.76
N CYS A 9 -22.38 -44.83 30.07
CA CYS A 9 -21.49 -44.14 29.15
C CYS A 9 -22.26 -43.38 28.07
N SER A 10 -22.38 -42.05 28.23
CA SER A 10 -21.82 -41.07 27.29
C SER A 10 -22.71 -39.88 26.99
N LEU A 11 -22.04 -38.72 27.04
CA LEU A 11 -22.27 -37.50 26.27
C LEU A 11 -23.54 -36.68 26.59
N LEU A 12 -23.39 -35.79 27.57
CA LEU A 12 -24.02 -34.47 27.52
C LEU A 12 -23.40 -33.68 26.36
N LEU A 13 -24.11 -33.62 25.24
CA LEU A 13 -23.85 -32.67 24.15
C LEU A 13 -24.14 -31.26 24.67
N ALA A 14 -23.09 -30.55 25.08
CA ALA A 14 -23.12 -29.09 25.18
C ALA A 14 -23.14 -28.54 23.74
N LEU A 15 -24.32 -28.18 23.24
CA LEU A 15 -24.44 -27.37 22.04
C LEU A 15 -24.02 -25.93 22.39
N SER A 16 -22.73 -25.65 22.24
CA SER A 16 -22.25 -24.28 22.10
C SER A 16 -22.62 -23.80 20.69
N PRO A 17 -23.22 -22.60 20.52
CA PRO A 17 -23.33 -22.00 19.20
C PRO A 17 -21.92 -21.79 18.61
N PRO A 18 -21.75 -21.88 17.29
CA PRO A 18 -20.48 -21.51 16.67
C PRO A 18 -20.27 -20.02 16.92
N THR A 19 -19.27 -19.70 17.75
CA THR A 19 -18.68 -18.36 17.79
C THR A 19 -18.11 -18.12 16.40
N GLU A 20 -18.79 -17.29 15.60
CA GLU A 20 -18.21 -16.74 14.38
C GLU A 20 -16.84 -16.16 14.74
N PRO A 21 -15.79 -16.44 13.95
CA PRO A 21 -14.54 -15.74 14.13
C PRO A 21 -14.81 -14.26 13.84
N HIS A 22 -14.96 -13.48 14.91
CA HIS A 22 -14.93 -12.03 14.83
C HIS A 22 -13.52 -11.69 14.37
N VAL A 23 -13.36 -11.50 13.06
CA VAL A 23 -12.16 -10.92 12.46
C VAL A 23 -12.05 -9.54 13.08
N THR A 24 -11.24 -9.48 14.12
CA THR A 24 -10.83 -8.23 14.73
C THR A 24 -9.73 -7.70 13.84
N SER A 25 -10.08 -7.16 12.67
CA SER A 25 -9.20 -6.18 12.04
C SER A 25 -9.37 -4.91 12.87
N ALA A 26 -8.42 -4.67 13.76
CA ALA A 26 -8.32 -3.41 14.48
C ALA A 26 -8.47 -2.28 13.45
N ASP A 27 -9.37 -1.34 13.75
CA ASP A 27 -9.45 -0.02 13.13
C ASP A 27 -8.08 0.67 13.27
N GLU A 28 -7.14 0.32 12.40
CA GLU A 28 -6.00 1.20 12.13
C GLU A 28 -6.58 2.46 11.51
N PRO A 29 -6.15 3.65 11.96
CA PRO A 29 -6.79 4.88 11.55
C PRO A 29 -6.69 5.01 10.02
N ASP A 30 -7.82 5.32 9.39
CA ASP A 30 -7.96 5.85 8.02
C ASP A 30 -7.31 7.26 7.95
N ALA A 31 -6.03 7.34 8.30
CA ALA A 31 -5.27 8.56 8.41
C ALA A 31 -3.88 8.34 7.80
N TRP A 32 -3.39 9.38 7.13
CA TRP A 32 -1.99 9.45 6.79
C TRP A 32 -1.16 9.40 8.08
N THR A 33 -0.04 8.69 8.02
CA THR A 33 0.98 8.76 9.07
C THR A 33 2.28 9.23 8.47
N ILE A 34 2.88 10.25 9.07
CA ILE A 34 4.21 10.71 8.69
C ILE A 34 5.25 9.76 9.28
N GLU A 35 6.10 9.24 8.41
CA GLU A 35 7.22 8.40 8.76
C GLU A 35 8.54 9.00 8.30
N GLN A 36 9.55 8.82 9.15
CA GLN A 36 10.94 9.10 8.85
C GLN A 36 11.70 7.77 9.01
N PRO A 37 12.23 7.18 7.93
CA PRO A 37 12.77 5.82 7.96
C PRO A 37 14.05 5.69 8.81
N TYR A 38 14.74 6.80 9.06
CA TYR A 38 15.93 6.87 9.93
C TYR A 38 15.91 8.18 10.71
N PRO A 39 16.42 8.23 11.96
CA PRO A 39 16.43 9.43 12.80
C PRO A 39 17.01 10.70 12.13
N ASP A 40 17.98 10.53 11.21
CA ASP A 40 18.64 11.63 10.49
C ASP A 40 18.23 11.70 9.00
N SER A 41 17.19 10.97 8.59
CA SER A 41 16.75 10.95 7.19
C SER A 41 16.15 12.29 6.79
N THR A 42 16.65 12.88 5.70
CA THR A 42 15.98 14.02 5.05
C THR A 42 14.75 13.61 4.23
N MET A 43 14.54 12.30 4.07
CA MET A 43 13.39 11.71 3.42
C MET A 43 12.30 11.48 4.47
N VAL A 44 11.19 12.18 4.28
CA VAL A 44 9.95 12.03 5.04
C VAL A 44 8.89 11.57 4.06
N HIS A 45 8.09 10.59 4.44
CA HIS A 45 6.99 10.08 3.63
C HIS A 45 5.70 10.01 4.46
N ALA A 46 4.58 10.29 3.81
CA ALA A 46 3.26 10.01 4.35
C ALA A 46 2.88 8.60 3.90
N ARG A 47 2.35 7.78 4.79
CA ARG A 47 1.86 6.44 4.46
C ARG A 47 0.40 6.24 4.86
N ILE A 48 -0.30 5.37 4.13
CA ILE A 48 -1.58 4.77 4.53
C ILE A 48 -1.53 3.26 4.26
N ASN A 49 -2.27 2.51 5.06
CA ASN A 49 -2.42 1.08 4.89
C ASN A 49 -3.63 0.76 4.00
N GLY A 50 -3.60 -0.43 3.42
CA GLY A 50 -4.62 -0.92 2.51
C GLY A 50 -4.50 -2.42 2.35
N ILE A 51 -5.17 -2.95 1.32
CA ILE A 51 -5.23 -4.39 1.07
C ILE A 51 -4.68 -4.68 -0.31
N ALA A 52 -3.72 -5.61 -0.38
CA ALA A 52 -3.25 -6.18 -1.63
C ALA A 52 -3.93 -7.53 -1.87
N THR A 53 -4.22 -7.83 -3.13
CA THR A 53 -4.88 -9.07 -3.57
C THR A 53 -4.20 -9.58 -4.83
N HIS A 54 -4.01 -10.89 -4.90
CA HIS A 54 -3.60 -11.60 -6.10
C HIS A 54 -4.31 -12.95 -6.10
N MET A 55 -5.08 -13.24 -7.16
CA MET A 55 -6.01 -14.37 -7.18
C MET A 55 -7.00 -14.31 -6.00
N ASP A 56 -7.04 -15.34 -5.15
CA ASP A 56 -7.86 -15.46 -3.94
C ASP A 56 -7.09 -15.14 -2.65
N LYS A 57 -5.84 -14.67 -2.77
CA LYS A 57 -4.96 -14.35 -1.64
C LYS A 57 -4.97 -12.86 -1.37
N THR A 58 -4.94 -12.52 -0.08
CA THR A 58 -4.86 -11.13 0.40
C THR A 58 -3.66 -10.95 1.33
N SER A 59 -3.08 -9.75 1.31
CA SER A 59 -1.99 -9.31 2.19
C SER A 59 -2.21 -7.83 2.53
N ILE A 60 -1.48 -7.33 3.53
CA ILE A 60 -1.33 -5.89 3.73
C ILE A 60 -0.76 -5.22 2.46
N ALA A 61 -1.27 -4.04 2.14
CA ALA A 61 -0.65 -3.09 1.24
C ALA A 61 -0.29 -1.81 1.99
N ILE A 62 0.82 -1.17 1.64
CA ILE A 62 1.19 0.15 2.16
C ILE A 62 1.42 1.08 0.98
N LEU A 63 0.72 2.21 0.97
CA LEU A 63 0.96 3.31 0.04
C LEU A 63 1.84 4.34 0.72
N GLN A 64 3.03 4.58 0.19
CA GLN A 64 3.91 5.65 0.63
C GLN A 64 3.96 6.78 -0.41
N VAL A 65 3.83 8.02 0.04
CA VAL A 65 4.05 9.22 -0.78
C VAL A 65 5.19 10.02 -0.18
N ALA A 66 6.21 10.31 -0.98
CA ALA A 66 7.40 11.03 -0.55
C ALA A 66 7.67 12.24 -1.46
N CYS A 67 8.33 13.26 -0.90
CA CYS A 67 8.88 14.37 -1.66
C CYS A 67 10.38 14.50 -1.41
N TYR A 68 11.20 14.14 -2.40
CA TYR A 68 12.63 14.45 -2.35
C TYR A 68 12.82 15.95 -2.54
N ARG A 69 13.58 16.62 -1.66
CA ARG A 69 13.76 18.08 -1.70
C ARG A 69 14.80 18.55 -2.72
N SER A 70 15.77 17.71 -3.10
CA SER A 70 16.84 18.05 -4.03
C SER A 70 17.21 16.86 -4.95
N PRO A 71 16.71 16.80 -6.20
CA PRO A 71 15.73 17.71 -6.79
C PRO A 71 14.32 17.49 -6.22
N SER A 72 13.47 18.54 -6.24
CA SER A 72 12.05 18.50 -5.86
C SER A 72 11.26 17.48 -6.69
N ARG A 73 11.25 16.22 -6.25
CA ARG A 73 10.71 15.08 -7.01
C ARG A 73 9.77 14.27 -6.12
N PRO A 74 8.46 14.27 -6.41
CA PRO A 74 7.55 13.41 -5.67
C PRO A 74 7.64 11.97 -6.18
N MET A 75 7.50 11.02 -5.26
CA MET A 75 7.50 9.58 -5.53
C MET A 75 6.32 8.94 -4.82
N ILE A 76 5.70 7.96 -5.47
CA ILE A 76 4.75 7.04 -4.84
C ILE A 76 5.45 5.69 -4.73
N SER A 77 5.19 4.95 -3.66
CA SER A 77 5.59 3.55 -3.52
C SER A 77 4.42 2.69 -3.06
N LEU A 78 4.35 1.46 -3.58
CA LEU A 78 3.45 0.40 -3.13
C LEU A 78 4.31 -0.68 -2.47
N LEU A 79 3.95 -1.11 -1.26
CA LEU A 79 4.64 -2.17 -0.54
C LEU A 79 3.64 -3.28 -0.18
N THR A 80 4.03 -4.54 -0.37
CA THR A 80 3.20 -5.72 -0.03
C THR A 80 4.06 -6.99 0.07
N HIS A 81 3.54 -8.03 0.71
CA HIS A 81 4.11 -9.38 0.66
C HIS A 81 3.78 -10.07 -0.67
N THR A 82 4.72 -10.08 -1.61
CA THR A 82 4.51 -10.80 -2.89
C THR A 82 4.59 -12.30 -2.72
N ASP A 83 5.34 -12.77 -1.72
CA ASP A 83 5.46 -14.18 -1.34
C ASP A 83 4.16 -14.72 -0.74
N GLU A 84 3.51 -14.02 0.19
CA GLU A 84 2.20 -14.42 0.74
C GLU A 84 1.11 -14.46 -0.34
N LEU A 85 1.17 -13.49 -1.26
CA LEU A 85 0.28 -13.36 -2.41
C LEU A 85 0.60 -14.34 -3.56
N HIS A 86 1.72 -15.05 -3.49
CA HIS A 86 2.23 -15.90 -4.58
C HIS A 86 2.39 -15.14 -5.91
N PHE A 87 2.56 -13.82 -5.87
CA PHE A 87 2.80 -12.99 -7.04
C PHE A 87 4.29 -13.04 -7.40
N LYS A 88 4.64 -13.18 -8.68
CA LYS A 88 6.04 -13.22 -9.14
C LYS A 88 6.50 -11.84 -9.62
N PRO A 89 7.32 -11.11 -8.82
CA PRO A 89 7.71 -9.75 -9.15
C PRO A 89 8.91 -9.64 -10.09
N ASP A 90 9.52 -10.74 -10.53
CA ASP A 90 10.85 -10.80 -11.18
C ASP A 90 11.02 -9.79 -12.32
N MET A 91 10.01 -9.58 -13.17
CA MET A 91 10.10 -8.62 -14.29
C MET A 91 10.17 -7.14 -13.83
N TYR A 92 9.76 -6.89 -12.60
CA TYR A 92 9.74 -5.57 -11.95
C TYR A 92 10.93 -5.38 -11.02
N GLU A 93 11.74 -6.40 -10.76
CA GLU A 93 12.87 -6.32 -9.83
C GLU A 93 14.18 -5.91 -10.52
N GLY A 94 14.94 -5.03 -9.85
CA GLY A 94 16.34 -4.78 -10.19
C GLY A 94 16.60 -3.66 -11.22
N PRO A 95 17.86 -3.41 -11.58
CA PRO A 95 18.26 -2.28 -12.43
C PRO A 95 17.73 -2.39 -13.86
N ASP A 96 17.48 -3.61 -14.35
CA ASP A 96 16.94 -3.85 -15.70
C ASP A 96 15.42 -3.68 -15.75
N ALA A 97 14.74 -3.72 -14.60
CA ALA A 97 13.31 -3.45 -14.50
C ALA A 97 12.95 -1.95 -14.58
N ARG A 98 13.92 -1.07 -14.83
CA ARG A 98 13.77 0.41 -14.86
C ARG A 98 12.73 0.96 -15.83
N SER A 99 11.94 0.14 -16.51
CA SER A 99 10.82 0.57 -17.33
C SER A 99 9.73 -0.49 -17.49
N THR A 100 9.60 -1.44 -16.57
CA THR A 100 8.55 -2.46 -16.67
C THR A 100 7.21 -1.88 -16.17
N GLY A 101 6.16 -2.07 -16.94
CA GLY A 101 4.86 -1.45 -16.71
C GLY A 101 4.00 -1.38 -17.98
N PRO A 102 2.73 -1.01 -17.85
CA PRO A 102 2.30 -0.07 -16.81
C PRO A 102 1.61 -0.71 -15.60
N LEU A 103 2.00 -0.27 -14.41
CA LEU A 103 1.08 -0.23 -13.28
C LEU A 103 -0.01 0.79 -13.61
N SER A 104 -1.28 0.41 -13.45
CA SER A 104 -2.40 1.34 -13.58
C SER A 104 -2.85 1.81 -12.20
N LEU A 105 -3.18 3.09 -12.08
CA LEU A 105 -3.64 3.72 -10.86
C LEU A 105 -4.92 4.49 -11.17
N THR A 106 -6.00 4.18 -10.45
CA THR A 106 -7.26 4.92 -10.47
C THR A 106 -7.52 5.52 -9.10
N THR A 107 -8.08 6.73 -9.06
CA THR A 107 -8.50 7.35 -7.80
C THR A 107 -9.88 7.97 -7.96
N GLY A 108 -10.89 7.38 -7.34
CA GLY A 108 -12.28 7.85 -7.44
C GLY A 108 -12.69 8.14 -8.90
N PRO A 109 -13.20 9.36 -9.21
CA PRO A 109 -13.61 9.73 -10.56
C PRO A 109 -12.48 10.22 -11.47
N LEU A 110 -11.23 10.26 -11.00
CA LEU A 110 -10.11 10.78 -11.78
C LEU A 110 -9.74 9.84 -12.94
N PRO A 111 -9.21 10.36 -14.07
CA PRO A 111 -8.74 9.52 -15.15
C PRO A 111 -7.65 8.55 -14.70
N THR A 112 -7.69 7.31 -15.22
CA THR A 112 -6.66 6.30 -14.97
C THR A 112 -5.29 6.82 -15.39
N ARG A 113 -4.30 6.66 -14.51
CA ARG A 113 -2.90 6.95 -14.78
C ARG A 113 -2.09 5.68 -14.90
N THR A 114 -1.05 5.70 -15.72
CA THR A 114 -0.17 4.56 -15.96
C THR A 114 1.26 4.91 -15.62
N TYR A 115 1.91 4.04 -14.86
CA TYR A 115 3.26 4.23 -14.34
C TYR A 115 4.18 3.11 -14.78
N ARG A 116 5.40 3.48 -15.20
CA ARG A 116 6.52 2.55 -15.17
C ARG A 116 6.98 2.43 -13.74
N VAL A 117 7.26 1.22 -13.30
CA VAL A 117 7.62 0.92 -11.92
C VAL A 117 8.98 0.23 -11.89
N ASN A 118 9.65 0.35 -10.76
CA ASN A 118 10.80 -0.47 -10.41
C ASN A 118 10.61 -0.99 -8.99
N GLY A 119 10.97 -2.25 -8.76
CA GLY A 119 10.74 -3.00 -7.55
C GLY A 119 12.03 -3.53 -6.92
N TYR A 120 12.01 -3.71 -5.61
CA TYR A 120 13.04 -4.41 -4.83
C TYR A 120 12.46 -4.83 -3.48
N TYR A 121 13.03 -5.87 -2.88
CA TYR A 121 12.73 -6.23 -1.49
C TYR A 121 13.33 -5.22 -0.52
N SER A 122 12.51 -4.70 0.38
CA SER A 122 12.87 -3.68 1.36
C SER A 122 12.59 -4.20 2.77
N ALA A 123 13.54 -3.95 3.68
CA ALA A 123 13.44 -4.24 5.11
C ALA A 123 13.65 -2.92 5.89
N GLU A 124 12.80 -1.93 5.60
CA GLU A 124 12.91 -0.61 6.23
C GLU A 124 12.72 -0.74 7.75
N PRO A 125 13.55 -0.10 8.59
CA PRO A 125 13.47 -0.26 10.05
C PRO A 125 12.11 0.11 10.66
N SER A 126 11.32 0.96 9.99
CA SER A 126 9.96 1.34 10.41
C SER A 126 8.90 0.29 10.03
N GLN A 127 9.23 -0.72 9.22
CA GLN A 127 8.29 -1.76 8.81
C GLN A 127 8.11 -2.79 9.92
N GLN A 128 7.00 -2.70 10.64
CA GLN A 128 6.56 -3.72 11.60
C GLN A 128 6.23 -5.07 10.94
N HIS A 129 6.08 -5.08 9.61
CA HIS A 129 5.62 -6.24 8.82
C HIS A 129 6.77 -7.07 8.24
N GLY A 130 8.03 -6.77 8.57
CA GLY A 130 9.17 -7.50 8.02
C GLY A 130 9.51 -7.08 6.59
N VAL A 131 10.00 -8.02 5.77
CA VAL A 131 10.48 -7.74 4.41
C VAL A 131 9.29 -7.62 3.45
N LEU A 132 9.13 -6.46 2.82
CA LEU A 132 8.08 -6.19 1.84
C LEU A 132 8.69 -5.95 0.46
N PHE A 133 8.00 -6.39 -0.60
CA PHE A 133 8.37 -5.98 -1.95
C PHE A 133 7.89 -4.55 -2.20
N LYS A 134 8.81 -3.64 -2.51
CA LYS A 134 8.55 -2.21 -2.69
C LYS A 134 8.64 -1.83 -4.16
N LEU A 135 7.50 -1.49 -4.75
CA LEU A 135 7.38 -0.88 -6.08
C LEU A 135 7.46 0.64 -5.94
N THR A 136 8.25 1.28 -6.80
CA THR A 136 8.47 2.73 -6.78
C THR A 136 8.16 3.34 -8.14
N MET A 137 7.50 4.50 -8.14
CA MET A 137 7.20 5.27 -9.35
C MET A 137 7.28 6.79 -9.12
N PRO A 138 7.75 7.57 -10.11
CA PRO A 138 7.64 9.02 -10.08
C PRO A 138 6.18 9.45 -10.04
N ALA A 139 5.81 10.25 -9.05
CA ALA A 139 4.43 10.70 -8.90
C ALA A 139 4.11 11.82 -9.89
N ASN A 140 2.89 11.85 -10.40
CA ASN A 140 2.39 13.00 -11.13
C ASN A 140 2.03 14.12 -10.12
N ARG A 141 2.62 15.32 -10.28
CA ARG A 141 2.32 16.46 -9.39
C ARG A 141 0.85 16.88 -9.43
N GLN A 142 0.20 16.76 -10.59
CA GLN A 142 -1.21 17.09 -10.73
C GLN A 142 -2.09 16.09 -9.98
N GLU A 143 -1.75 14.79 -10.05
CA GLU A 143 -2.41 13.76 -9.26
C GLU A 143 -2.34 14.06 -7.76
N LEU A 144 -1.13 14.35 -7.27
CA LEU A 144 -0.95 14.65 -5.85
C LEU A 144 -1.66 15.93 -5.40
N ARG A 145 -1.84 16.91 -6.29
CA ARG A 145 -2.69 18.09 -6.00
C ARG A 145 -4.15 17.72 -5.88
N GLU A 146 -4.64 16.81 -6.70
CA GLU A 146 -6.03 16.36 -6.65
C GLU A 146 -6.30 15.57 -5.37
N TRP A 147 -5.39 14.67 -4.97
CA TRP A 147 -5.52 13.84 -3.76
C TRP A 147 -5.72 14.65 -2.47
N ILE A 148 -5.12 15.85 -2.37
CA ILE A 148 -5.25 16.72 -1.18
C ILE A 148 -6.48 17.64 -1.22
N THR A 149 -7.38 17.49 -2.20
CA THR A 149 -8.62 18.29 -2.25
C THR A 149 -9.74 17.66 -1.43
N ASP A 150 -10.67 18.49 -0.97
CA ASP A 150 -11.83 18.02 -0.19
C ASP A 150 -12.72 17.04 -0.97
N ALA A 151 -12.78 17.17 -2.29
CA ALA A 151 -13.54 16.28 -3.16
C ALA A 151 -12.97 14.84 -3.23
N MET A 152 -11.70 14.66 -2.86
CA MET A 152 -11.02 13.37 -2.91
C MET A 152 -11.01 12.62 -1.57
N ARG A 153 -11.50 13.23 -0.49
CA ARG A 153 -11.66 12.58 0.81
C ARG A 153 -12.57 11.35 0.69
N GLY A 154 -12.15 10.22 1.24
CA GLY A 154 -12.87 8.94 1.19
C GLY A 154 -12.87 8.24 -0.17
N GLN A 155 -12.18 8.77 -1.18
CA GLN A 155 -12.12 8.13 -2.50
C GLN A 155 -11.16 6.93 -2.50
N LEU A 156 -11.54 5.88 -3.22
CA LEU A 156 -10.71 4.69 -3.40
C LEU A 156 -9.55 4.98 -4.36
N ILE A 157 -8.32 4.70 -3.92
CA ILE A 157 -7.16 4.49 -4.78
C ILE A 157 -7.06 3.00 -5.07
N LYS A 158 -7.01 2.63 -6.35
CA LYS A 158 -6.73 1.26 -6.78
C LYS A 158 -5.51 1.25 -7.68
N MET A 159 -4.52 0.45 -7.32
CA MET A 159 -3.31 0.19 -8.10
C MET A 159 -3.40 -1.23 -8.65
N THR A 160 -3.19 -1.42 -9.94
CA THR A 160 -3.21 -2.74 -10.59
C THR A 160 -1.93 -2.93 -11.38
N LEU A 161 -1.18 -3.96 -11.02
CA LEU A 161 0.07 -4.38 -11.65
C LEU A 161 -0.14 -5.71 -12.38
N PRO A 162 0.06 -5.77 -13.70
CA PRO A 162 -0.05 -7.03 -14.45
C PRO A 162 0.90 -8.12 -13.91
N SER A 163 0.53 -9.39 -14.06
CA SER A 163 1.49 -10.48 -13.84
C SER A 163 2.47 -10.58 -15.02
N SER A 164 3.67 -11.05 -14.71
CA SER A 164 4.68 -11.43 -15.70
C SER A 164 4.33 -12.73 -16.41
N ILE A 165 3.44 -13.54 -15.83
CA ILE A 165 3.04 -14.84 -16.33
C ILE A 165 1.82 -14.68 -17.23
N PRO A 166 1.87 -15.12 -18.50
CA PRO A 166 0.72 -15.02 -19.39
C PRO A 166 -0.51 -15.76 -18.84
N GLY A 167 -1.64 -15.05 -18.76
CA GLY A 167 -2.92 -15.60 -18.28
C GLY A 167 -3.08 -15.62 -16.76
N ASP A 168 -2.08 -15.17 -16.00
CA ASP A 168 -2.12 -15.04 -14.55
C ASP A 168 -2.81 -13.72 -14.12
N ALA A 169 -3.39 -13.70 -12.92
CA ALA A 169 -4.12 -12.54 -12.44
C ALA A 169 -3.17 -11.37 -12.12
N PRO A 170 -3.63 -10.11 -12.20
CA PRO A 170 -2.84 -8.99 -11.75
C PRO A 170 -2.77 -8.94 -10.21
N LEU A 171 -1.71 -8.33 -9.70
CA LEU A 171 -1.67 -7.84 -8.33
C LEU A 171 -2.50 -6.55 -8.25
N THR A 172 -3.48 -6.51 -7.36
CA THR A 172 -4.28 -5.31 -7.08
C THR A 172 -4.04 -4.83 -5.66
N ALA A 173 -3.88 -3.53 -5.45
CA ALA A 173 -3.83 -2.93 -4.13
C ALA A 173 -4.85 -1.80 -4.03
N GLU A 174 -5.58 -1.77 -2.92
CA GLU A 174 -6.67 -0.84 -2.67
C GLU A 174 -6.46 -0.08 -1.36
N PHE A 175 -6.68 1.24 -1.43
CA PHE A 175 -6.51 2.18 -0.33
C PHE A 175 -7.66 3.17 -0.33
N VAL A 176 -8.10 3.62 0.84
CA VAL A 176 -9.08 4.71 0.96
C VAL A 176 -8.34 5.99 1.31
N LEU A 177 -8.57 7.07 0.55
CA LEU A 177 -8.03 8.37 0.91
C LEU A 177 -8.66 8.83 2.24
N PRO A 178 -7.85 9.15 3.25
CA PRO A 178 -8.31 9.70 4.52
C PRO A 178 -9.25 10.91 4.39
N GLN A 179 -10.08 11.10 5.42
CA GLN A 179 -10.87 12.33 5.56
C GLN A 179 -9.99 13.55 5.88
N ASP A 180 -8.86 13.31 6.53
CA ASP A 180 -7.84 14.31 6.85
C ASP A 180 -6.58 14.05 6.00
N ASN A 181 -6.20 15.04 5.20
CA ASN A 181 -5.05 14.98 4.29
C ASN A 181 -3.91 15.93 4.69
N ASP A 182 -3.95 16.50 5.90
CA ASP A 182 -2.96 17.49 6.35
C ASP A 182 -1.53 16.93 6.34
N ASP A 183 -1.36 15.69 6.83
CA ASP A 183 -0.07 14.98 6.83
C ASP A 183 0.47 14.74 5.42
N LEU A 184 -0.39 14.29 4.49
CA LEU A 184 0.00 14.15 3.08
C LEU A 184 0.41 15.50 2.50
N HIS A 185 -0.41 16.53 2.75
CA HIS A 185 -0.17 17.88 2.24
C HIS A 185 1.16 18.44 2.75
N GLU A 186 1.49 18.26 4.03
CA GLU A 186 2.77 18.67 4.61
C GLU A 186 3.95 18.03 3.87
N VAL A 187 3.89 16.71 3.66
CA VAL A 187 4.96 15.95 3.00
C VAL A 187 5.15 16.38 1.54
N ILE A 188 4.07 16.59 0.78
CA ILE A 188 4.18 16.85 -0.67
C ILE A 188 4.34 18.33 -1.03
N LYS A 189 4.00 19.26 -0.12
CA LYS A 189 4.07 20.71 -0.34
C LYS A 189 5.38 21.20 -0.99
N PRO A 190 6.57 20.71 -0.60
CA PRO A 190 7.82 21.13 -1.25
C PRO A 190 7.91 20.71 -2.73
N CYS A 191 7.25 19.63 -3.13
CA CYS A 191 7.25 19.12 -4.51
C CYS A 191 6.18 19.77 -5.38
N LEU A 192 5.14 20.34 -4.78
CA LEU A 192 4.07 21.04 -5.49
C LEU A 192 4.44 22.49 -5.84
N ASN A 193 5.26 23.13 -4.99
CA ASN A 193 5.67 24.51 -5.10
C ASN A 193 6.93 24.68 -5.96
N ASN A 194 6.81 24.43 -7.26
CA ASN A 194 7.86 24.76 -8.23
C ASN A 194 7.89 26.27 -8.53
N ARG A 195 8.27 27.11 -7.56
CA ARG A 195 8.87 28.40 -7.95
C ARG A 195 10.29 28.10 -8.41
N LYS A 196 10.50 28.27 -9.71
CA LYS A 196 11.79 28.24 -10.40
C LYS A 196 12.86 28.95 -9.56
N ASN A 197 13.67 28.21 -8.80
CA ASN A 197 15.00 28.67 -8.38
C ASN A 197 15.95 28.55 -9.58
N THR A 198 15.59 29.20 -10.69
CA THR A 198 16.55 29.51 -11.75
C THR A 198 17.28 30.76 -11.26
N PRO A 199 18.60 30.72 -11.04
CA PRO A 199 19.34 31.94 -10.76
C PRO A 199 19.05 32.93 -11.89
N LYS A 200 18.52 34.11 -11.55
CA LYS A 200 18.49 35.21 -12.53
C LYS A 200 19.94 35.50 -12.91
N LYS A 201 20.27 35.32 -14.18
CA LYS A 201 21.55 35.77 -14.75
C LYS A 201 21.66 37.28 -14.43
N PRO A 202 22.78 37.77 -13.85
CA PRO A 202 22.98 39.20 -13.67
C PRO A 202 22.93 39.87 -15.04
N SER A 203 22.18 40.98 -15.14
CA SER A 203 22.19 41.88 -16.30
C SER A 203 23.50 42.65 -16.37
#